data_AF-A0A352VPX3-F1
#
_entry.id   AF-A0A352VPX3-F1
#
_cell.length_a   1.000
_cell.length_b   1.000
_cell.length_c   1.000
_cell.angle_alpha   90.00
_cell.angle_beta   90.00
_cell.angle_gamma   90.00
#
_symmetry.space_group_name_H-M   'P 1'
#
loop_
_entity.id
_entity.type
_entity.pdbx_description
1 polymer ?
#
loop_
_entity_poly.entity_id
_entity_poly.type
_entity_poly.pdbx_seq_one_letter_code
_entity_poly.pdbx_strand_id
1 'polypeptide(L)'
;MSTPHFTQFLGLLVLFLAILFVVGPFLGRYMRRAVEEGNFSLTAWGRPIERVLYRVAGVRADAEMGWKQYAIAVLVFNVIGVIAVYALQRVQGLLPLNPQAFGAVSPDSSFNTAISFVTNTNWQGYSGESTMSYLTQMLALTVQNFVSAATGIAVVFALIRGFARHTSATIGNFWVDITRTTLYVLLPLSVITALLLVSQGVIQNFDGYKDANLVTAVEYTQPKVDAAGQPVLDPQGKPVTEAMRTTTQTLAM
;
A
#
# COMPACT_ATOMS: atom_id res chain seq x y z
N MET A 1 -40.61 -4.52 13.92
CA MET A 1 -39.21 -4.09 13.75
C MET A 1 -38.41 -5.27 13.20
N SER A 2 -37.71 -5.02 12.10
CA SER A 2 -37.20 -5.99 11.12
C SER A 2 -36.09 -6.89 11.67
N THR A 3 -36.44 -8.15 11.97
CA THR A 3 -35.51 -9.24 12.30
C THR A 3 -34.62 -9.79 11.17
N PRO A 4 -34.88 -9.64 9.85
CA PRO A 4 -34.06 -10.32 8.84
C PRO A 4 -32.63 -9.77 8.73
N HIS A 5 -32.42 -8.47 8.95
CA HIS A 5 -31.08 -7.88 8.89
C HIS A 5 -30.19 -8.30 10.06
N PHE A 6 -30.76 -8.50 11.25
CA PHE A 6 -30.00 -8.94 12.42
C PHE A 6 -29.57 -10.40 12.29
N THR A 7 -30.46 -11.29 11.82
CA THR A 7 -30.11 -12.70 11.58
C THR A 7 -29.08 -12.85 10.46
N GLN A 8 -29.19 -12.05 9.38
CA GLN A 8 -28.17 -12.01 8.31
C GLN A 8 -26.82 -11.52 8.83
N PHE A 9 -26.81 -10.44 9.62
CA PHE A 9 -25.59 -9.93 10.24
C PHE A 9 -24.93 -11.00 11.13
N LEU A 10 -25.68 -11.64 12.01
CA LEU A 10 -25.17 -12.72 12.87
C LEU A 10 -24.64 -13.90 12.04
N GLY A 11 -25.36 -14.30 10.99
CA GLY A 11 -24.92 -15.35 10.09
C GLY A 11 -23.58 -15.04 9.40
N LEU A 12 -23.43 -13.83 8.86
CA LEU A 12 -22.19 -13.35 8.24
C LEU A 12 -21.05 -13.22 9.26
N LEU A 13 -21.33 -12.73 10.47
CA LEU A 13 -20.35 -12.61 11.54
C LEU A 13 -19.84 -13.99 11.97
N VAL A 14 -20.73 -14.94 12.19
CA VAL A 14 -20.35 -16.32 12.56
C VAL A 14 -19.54 -16.96 11.44
N LEU A 15 -19.96 -16.81 10.19
CA LEU A 15 -19.20 -17.32 9.04
C LEU A 15 -17.80 -16.69 8.95
N PHE A 16 -17.70 -15.37 9.09
CA PHE A 16 -16.43 -14.65 9.11
C PHE A 16 -15.51 -15.15 10.22
N LEU A 17 -16.02 -15.23 11.45
CA LEU A 17 -15.25 -15.71 12.60
C LEU A 17 -14.84 -17.17 12.43
N ALA A 18 -15.71 -18.03 11.91
CA ALA A 18 -15.39 -19.43 11.65
C ALA A 18 -14.23 -19.55 10.64
N ILE A 19 -14.28 -18.81 9.53
CA ILE A 19 -13.19 -18.77 8.54
C ILE A 19 -11.91 -18.25 9.19
N LEU A 20 -11.99 -17.16 9.96
CA LEU A 20 -10.83 -16.55 10.63
C LEU A 20 -10.15 -17.53 11.60
N PHE A 21 -10.93 -18.19 12.47
CA PHE A 21 -10.40 -19.13 13.46
C PHE A 21 -9.90 -20.43 12.85
N VAL A 22 -10.45 -20.85 11.70
CA VAL A 22 -9.92 -21.98 10.94
C VAL A 22 -8.61 -21.59 10.28
N VAL A 23 -8.55 -20.50 9.51
CA VAL A 23 -7.38 -20.12 8.69
C VAL A 23 -6.22 -19.59 9.53
N GLY A 24 -6.49 -18.78 10.55
CA GLY A 24 -5.49 -18.09 11.36
C GLY A 24 -4.36 -18.98 11.89
N PRO A 25 -4.67 -20.12 12.56
CA PRO A 25 -3.65 -21.04 13.05
C PRO A 25 -2.78 -21.66 11.94
N PHE A 26 -3.34 -21.96 10.76
CA PHE A 26 -2.56 -22.49 9.65
C PHE A 26 -1.61 -21.44 9.08
N LEU A 27 -2.10 -20.22 8.87
CA LEU A 27 -1.28 -19.12 8.40
C LEU A 27 -0.18 -18.77 9.42
N GLY A 28 -0.50 -18.72 10.71
CA GLY A 28 0.49 -18.46 11.76
C GLY A 28 1.59 -19.52 11.81
N ARG A 29 1.24 -20.81 11.68
CA ARG A 29 2.25 -21.88 11.57
C ARG A 29 3.10 -21.73 10.31
N TYR A 30 2.48 -21.43 9.17
CA TYR A 30 3.21 -21.18 7.93
C TYR A 30 4.19 -20.01 8.07
N MET A 31 3.74 -18.86 8.58
CA MET A 31 4.57 -17.67 8.79
C MET A 31 5.77 -17.97 9.68
N ARG A 32 5.54 -18.68 10.80
CA ARG A 32 6.64 -19.12 11.68
C ARG A 32 7.67 -19.93 10.90
N ARG A 33 7.24 -20.96 10.15
CA ARG A 33 8.17 -21.78 9.36
C ARG A 33 8.86 -20.98 8.27
N ALA A 34 8.13 -20.18 7.51
CA ALA A 34 8.67 -19.41 6.40
C ALA A 34 9.72 -18.38 6.84
N VAL A 35 9.55 -17.76 8.01
CA VAL A 35 10.47 -16.74 8.53
C VAL A 35 11.61 -17.37 9.34
N GLU A 36 11.32 -18.32 10.24
CA GLU A 36 12.32 -18.90 11.14
C GLU A 36 13.08 -20.09 10.53
N GLU A 37 12.43 -20.94 9.73
CA GLU A 37 13.07 -22.14 9.18
C GLU A 37 13.72 -21.84 7.82
N GLY A 38 15.03 -21.57 7.81
CA GLY A 38 15.77 -21.26 6.58
C GLY A 38 15.75 -22.36 5.50
N ASN A 39 15.37 -23.59 5.86
CA ASN A 39 15.30 -24.74 4.96
C ASN A 39 13.88 -25.25 4.67
N PHE A 40 12.84 -24.45 4.93
CA PHE A 40 11.46 -24.84 4.65
C PHE A 40 11.21 -25.10 3.14
N SER A 41 10.61 -26.23 2.79
CA SER A 41 10.48 -26.68 1.38
C SER A 41 9.60 -25.75 0.54
N LEU A 42 8.52 -25.21 1.11
CA LEU A 42 7.61 -24.31 0.40
C LEU A 42 8.23 -22.95 0.06
N THR A 43 9.34 -22.57 0.69
CA THR A 43 10.07 -21.32 0.40
C THR A 43 11.30 -21.55 -0.48
N ALA A 44 11.55 -22.79 -0.92
CA ALA A 44 12.73 -23.13 -1.72
C ALA A 44 12.86 -22.31 -3.01
N TRP A 45 11.74 -21.95 -3.63
CA TRP A 45 11.68 -21.18 -4.87
C TRP A 45 12.28 -19.77 -4.75
N GLY A 46 12.15 -19.12 -3.59
CA GLY A 46 12.66 -17.76 -3.40
C GLY A 46 14.07 -17.68 -2.80
N ARG A 47 14.68 -18.80 -2.41
CA ARG A 47 16.06 -18.81 -1.86
C ARG A 47 17.11 -18.23 -2.81
N PRO A 48 17.07 -18.44 -4.14
CA PRO A 48 17.98 -17.78 -5.06
C PRO A 48 17.84 -16.26 -5.00
N ILE A 49 16.59 -15.76 -4.94
CA ILE A 49 16.26 -14.33 -4.84
C ILE A 49 16.77 -13.78 -3.50
N GLU A 50 16.51 -14.47 -2.41
CA GLU A 50 17.01 -14.15 -1.06
C GLU A 50 18.53 -13.96 -1.06
N ARG A 51 19.29 -14.90 -1.64
CA ARG A 51 20.76 -14.81 -1.73
C ARG A 51 21.23 -13.62 -2.56
N VAL A 52 20.55 -13.31 -3.67
CA VAL A 52 20.88 -12.15 -4.51
C VAL A 52 20.62 -10.86 -3.75
N LEU A 53 19.46 -10.73 -3.11
CA LEU A 53 19.11 -9.57 -2.29
C LEU A 53 20.12 -9.37 -1.16
N TYR A 54 20.48 -10.43 -0.45
CA TYR A 54 21.48 -10.35 0.61
C TYR A 54 22.86 -9.97 0.10
N ARG A 55 23.28 -10.51 -1.05
CA ARG A 55 24.57 -10.16 -1.64
C ARG A 55 24.64 -8.71 -2.08
N VAL A 56 23.59 -8.21 -2.74
CA VAL A 56 23.51 -6.81 -3.21
C VAL A 56 23.45 -5.84 -2.03
N ALA A 57 22.70 -6.18 -0.98
CA ALA A 57 22.58 -5.37 0.22
C ALA A 57 23.74 -5.55 1.22
N GLY A 58 24.71 -6.44 0.95
CA GLY A 58 25.79 -6.76 1.88
C GLY A 58 25.33 -7.40 3.19
N VAL A 59 24.15 -8.03 3.20
CA VAL A 59 23.54 -8.64 4.38
C VAL A 59 24.14 -10.02 4.63
N ARG A 60 24.66 -10.19 5.84
CA ARG A 60 25.06 -11.49 6.38
C ARG A 60 23.89 -12.14 7.12
N ALA A 61 23.26 -13.13 6.48
CA ALA A 61 22.07 -13.79 7.02
C ALA A 61 22.36 -14.61 8.30
N ASP A 62 23.62 -15.01 8.52
CA ASP A 62 24.13 -15.72 9.69
C ASP A 62 24.41 -14.78 10.89
N ALA A 63 24.52 -13.47 10.66
CA ALA A 63 24.82 -12.51 11.71
C ALA A 63 23.55 -12.15 12.47
N GLU A 64 23.45 -12.56 13.73
CA GLU A 64 22.37 -12.13 14.62
C GLU A 64 22.63 -10.74 15.21
N MET A 65 21.54 -10.02 15.48
CA MET A 65 21.53 -8.66 16.02
C MET A 65 21.02 -8.65 17.46
N GLY A 66 21.64 -7.82 18.30
CA GLY A 66 21.05 -7.41 19.58
C GLY A 66 19.89 -6.42 19.37
N TRP A 67 19.10 -6.16 20.41
CA TRP A 67 17.91 -5.31 20.30
C TRP A 67 18.20 -3.88 19.80
N LYS A 68 19.32 -3.28 20.22
CA LYS A 68 19.72 -1.93 19.79
C LYS A 68 19.98 -1.89 18.29
N GLN A 69 20.74 -2.86 17.78
CA GLN A 69 21.07 -2.95 16.36
C GLN A 69 19.82 -3.20 15.53
N TYR A 70 18.93 -4.08 16.01
CA TYR A 70 17.65 -4.36 15.35
C TYR A 70 16.77 -3.11 15.27
N ALA A 71 16.60 -2.38 16.38
CA ALA A 71 15.81 -1.16 16.43
C ALA A 71 16.38 -0.06 15.51
N ILE A 72 17.70 0.12 15.49
CA ILE A 72 18.36 1.06 14.58
C ILE A 72 18.13 0.64 13.13
N ALA A 73 18.24 -0.64 12.79
CA ALA A 73 17.99 -1.13 11.44
C ALA A 73 16.56 -0.86 10.97
N VAL A 74 15.57 -1.08 11.85
CA VAL A 74 14.16 -0.70 11.62
C VAL A 74 14.04 0.79 11.32
N LEU A 75 14.59 1.65 12.17
CA LEU A 75 14.47 3.11 12.00
C LEU A 75 15.13 3.60 10.72
N VAL A 76 16.37 3.16 10.44
CA VAL A 76 17.11 3.54 9.24
C VAL A 76 16.37 3.11 7.98
N PHE A 77 15.86 1.88 7.95
CA PHE A 77 15.09 1.37 6.82
C PHE A 77 13.85 2.22 6.53
N ASN A 78 13.10 2.57 7.58
CA ASN A 78 11.89 3.39 7.43
C ASN A 78 12.20 4.84 7.03
N VAL A 79 13.28 5.44 7.56
CA VAL A 79 13.74 6.78 7.13
C VAL A 79 14.12 6.80 5.65
N ILE A 80 14.82 5.77 5.18
CA ILE A 80 15.13 5.63 3.74
C ILE A 80 13.82 5.51 2.93
N GLY A 81 12.84 4.76 3.44
CA GLY A 81 11.50 4.67 2.87
C GLY A 81 10.81 6.04 2.73
N VAL A 82 10.83 6.87 3.78
CA VAL A 82 10.25 8.23 3.74
C VAL A 82 10.92 9.06 2.66
N ILE A 83 12.25 9.06 2.61
CA ILE A 83 13.02 9.84 1.63
C ILE A 83 12.69 9.37 0.20
N ALA A 84 12.65 8.06 -0.04
CA ALA A 84 12.35 7.50 -1.36
C ALA A 84 10.94 7.87 -1.84
N VAL A 85 9.93 7.73 -0.98
CA VAL A 85 8.53 8.05 -1.31
C VAL A 85 8.33 9.54 -1.52
N TYR A 86 8.95 10.37 -0.69
CA TYR A 86 8.94 11.82 -0.85
C TYR A 86 9.57 12.21 -2.20
N ALA A 87 10.78 11.71 -2.49
CA ALA A 87 11.49 12.03 -3.72
C ALA A 87 10.70 11.61 -4.97
N LEU A 88 10.16 10.38 -5.01
CA LEU A 88 9.36 9.90 -6.14
C LEU A 88 8.15 10.77 -6.45
N GLN A 89 7.41 11.23 -5.41
CA GLN A 89 6.28 12.15 -5.59
C GLN A 89 6.73 13.53 -6.10
N ARG A 90 7.87 14.02 -5.62
CA ARG A 90 8.42 15.33 -6.01
C ARG A 90 8.97 15.36 -7.42
N VAL A 91 9.44 14.23 -7.96
CA VAL A 91 9.93 14.13 -9.35
C VAL A 91 8.93 13.45 -10.29
N GLN A 92 7.72 13.11 -9.80
CA GLN A 92 6.68 12.38 -10.53
C GLN A 92 6.46 12.87 -11.96
N GLY A 93 6.44 14.18 -12.18
CA GLY A 93 6.17 14.76 -13.51
C GLY A 93 7.21 14.41 -14.57
N LEU A 94 8.40 13.95 -14.18
CA LEU A 94 9.47 13.52 -15.09
C LEU A 94 9.52 11.99 -15.28
N LEU A 95 8.74 11.24 -14.51
CA LEU A 95 8.78 9.78 -14.49
C LEU A 95 7.84 9.18 -15.55
N PRO A 96 8.16 7.99 -16.10
CA PRO A 96 7.28 7.27 -17.03
C PRO A 96 6.00 6.79 -16.33
N LEU A 97 5.07 6.21 -17.11
CA LEU A 97 3.75 5.75 -16.63
C LEU A 97 2.94 6.87 -15.96
N ASN A 98 2.93 8.03 -16.63
CA ASN A 98 2.14 9.20 -16.25
C ASN A 98 1.28 9.68 -17.44
N PRO A 99 0.27 8.90 -17.86
CA PRO A 99 -0.53 9.23 -19.05
C PRO A 99 -1.31 10.55 -18.92
N GLN A 100 -1.62 10.98 -17.70
CA GLN A 100 -2.30 12.24 -17.41
C GLN A 100 -1.34 13.43 -17.26
N ALA A 101 -0.03 13.21 -17.43
CA ALA A 101 1.00 14.22 -17.29
C ALA A 101 0.94 15.03 -15.97
N PHE A 102 0.60 14.37 -14.86
CA PHE A 102 0.53 15.01 -13.56
C PHE A 102 1.90 15.58 -13.16
N GLY A 103 1.89 16.80 -12.63
CA GLY A 103 3.08 17.47 -12.12
C GLY A 103 3.61 16.87 -10.82
N ALA A 104 4.58 17.56 -10.23
CA ALA A 104 5.09 17.24 -8.90
C ALA A 104 4.01 17.49 -7.83
N VAL A 105 3.75 16.49 -6.99
CA VAL A 105 2.82 16.61 -5.84
C VAL A 105 3.38 17.64 -4.86
N SER A 106 2.56 18.51 -4.28
CA SER A 106 3.02 19.59 -3.38
C SER A 106 3.93 19.09 -2.23
N PRO A 107 4.86 19.91 -1.70
CA PRO A 107 5.83 19.44 -0.70
C PRO A 107 5.18 18.94 0.58
N ASP A 108 4.14 19.63 1.04
CA ASP A 108 3.36 19.29 2.23
C ASP A 108 2.60 17.97 2.07
N SER A 109 1.90 17.78 0.95
CA SER A 109 1.19 16.54 0.65
C SER A 109 2.15 15.37 0.44
N SER A 110 3.27 15.60 -0.25
CA SER A 110 4.32 14.57 -0.46
C SER A 110 4.90 14.09 0.87
N PHE A 111 5.17 15.01 1.80
CA PHE A 111 5.72 14.71 3.11
C PHE A 111 4.72 13.93 3.98
N ASN A 112 3.48 14.40 4.05
CA ASN A 112 2.41 13.72 4.78
C ASN A 112 2.19 12.29 4.24
N THR A 113 2.10 12.14 2.92
CA THR A 113 1.93 10.84 2.26
C THR A 113 3.11 9.91 2.54
N ALA A 114 4.35 10.42 2.45
CA ALA A 114 5.54 9.62 2.72
C ALA A 114 5.56 9.06 4.15
N ILE A 115 5.30 9.92 5.15
CA ILE A 115 5.20 9.47 6.54
C ILE A 115 4.07 8.46 6.68
N SER A 116 2.90 8.78 6.16
CA SER A 116 1.71 7.97 6.37
C SER A 116 1.82 6.55 5.82
N PHE A 117 2.46 6.36 4.67
CA PHE A 117 2.64 5.04 4.07
C PHE A 117 3.74 4.24 4.78
N VAL A 118 4.82 4.90 5.19
CA VAL A 118 5.90 4.27 5.97
C VAL A 118 5.42 3.85 7.36
N THR A 119 4.54 4.64 7.99
CA THR A 119 3.92 4.31 9.29
C THR A 119 2.75 3.33 9.15
N ASN A 120 2.52 2.75 7.97
CA ASN A 120 1.43 1.82 7.69
C ASN A 120 0.03 2.38 8.05
N THR A 121 -0.14 3.70 7.98
CA THR A 121 -1.38 4.41 8.32
C THR A 121 -2.23 4.66 7.08
N ASN A 122 -1.57 4.93 5.95
CA ASN A 122 -2.20 5.14 4.64
C ASN A 122 -3.30 6.22 4.62
N TRP A 123 -3.15 7.25 5.43
CA TRP A 123 -3.87 8.51 5.32
C TRP A 123 -3.63 9.16 3.95
N GLN A 124 -4.71 9.63 3.34
CA GLN A 124 -4.71 10.25 2.01
C GLN A 124 -5.44 11.58 2.07
N GLY A 125 -4.66 12.67 2.09
CA GLY A 125 -5.16 14.05 1.98
C GLY A 125 -5.28 14.53 0.53
N TYR A 126 -5.28 13.61 -0.43
CA TYR A 126 -5.29 13.88 -1.87
C TYR A 126 -6.24 12.92 -2.57
N SER A 127 -6.70 13.27 -3.78
CA SER A 127 -7.42 12.37 -4.67
C SER A 127 -6.41 11.66 -5.58
N GLY A 128 -6.35 10.33 -5.49
CA GLY A 128 -5.34 9.52 -6.18
C GLY A 128 -5.40 9.71 -7.70
N GLU A 129 -6.62 9.72 -8.23
CA GLU A 129 -6.93 9.86 -9.67
C GLU A 129 -6.66 11.25 -10.25
N SER A 130 -6.42 12.25 -9.42
CA SER A 130 -6.12 13.62 -9.89
C SER A 130 -4.72 14.11 -9.48
N THR A 131 -4.02 13.35 -8.63
CA THR A 131 -2.75 13.77 -8.02
C THR A 131 -1.59 12.82 -8.32
N MET A 132 -1.83 11.50 -8.36
CA MET A 132 -0.75 10.50 -8.38
C MET A 132 -0.65 9.78 -9.73
N SER A 133 0.55 9.81 -10.32
CA SER A 133 0.89 9.00 -11.49
C SER A 133 0.89 7.51 -11.17
N TYR A 134 0.75 6.66 -12.19
CA TYR A 134 0.74 5.21 -11.99
C TYR A 134 2.06 4.73 -11.41
N LEU A 135 3.20 5.25 -11.88
CA LEU A 135 4.49 4.85 -11.35
C LEU A 135 4.63 5.19 -9.86
N THR A 136 4.17 6.36 -9.43
CA THR A 136 4.19 6.73 -8.01
C THR A 136 3.33 5.78 -7.17
N GLN A 137 2.12 5.45 -7.65
CA GLN A 137 1.24 4.50 -6.96
C GLN A 137 1.86 3.09 -6.87
N MET A 138 2.55 2.64 -7.91
CA MET A 138 3.20 1.34 -7.94
C MET A 138 4.52 1.29 -7.14
N LEU A 139 5.47 2.17 -7.45
CA LEU A 139 6.82 2.10 -6.89
C LEU A 139 6.96 2.77 -5.54
N ALA A 140 6.13 3.77 -5.22
CA ALA A 140 6.17 4.40 -3.90
C ALA A 140 5.13 3.78 -2.98
N LEU A 141 3.85 3.94 -3.31
CA LEU A 141 2.76 3.62 -2.39
C LEU A 141 2.63 2.10 -2.18
N THR A 142 2.61 1.33 -3.26
CA THR A 142 2.46 -0.13 -3.18
C THR A 142 3.69 -0.77 -2.51
N VAL A 143 4.91 -0.34 -2.86
CA VAL A 143 6.12 -0.82 -2.17
C VAL A 143 6.04 -0.56 -0.67
N GLN A 144 5.60 0.62 -0.23
CA GLN A 144 5.41 0.91 1.19
C GLN A 144 4.35 0.02 1.83
N ASN A 145 3.24 -0.28 1.16
CA ASN A 145 2.23 -1.21 1.69
C ASN A 145 2.81 -2.59 2.01
N PHE A 146 3.85 -3.04 1.28
CA PHE A 146 4.57 -4.27 1.62
C PHE A 146 5.56 -4.06 2.76
N VAL A 147 6.43 -3.06 2.66
CA VAL A 147 7.58 -2.97 3.56
C VAL A 147 7.23 -2.39 4.94
N SER A 148 6.19 -1.56 5.04
CA SER A 148 5.69 -1.05 6.33
C SER A 148 4.97 -2.17 7.10
N ALA A 149 4.14 -2.97 6.42
CA ALA A 149 3.53 -4.18 6.98
C ALA A 149 4.58 -5.22 7.39
N ALA A 150 5.57 -5.48 6.53
CA ALA A 150 6.67 -6.40 6.82
C ALA A 150 7.51 -5.93 8.02
N THR A 151 7.73 -4.62 8.16
CA THR A 151 8.40 -4.04 9.33
C THR A 151 7.63 -4.35 10.61
N GLY A 152 6.31 -4.14 10.63
CA GLY A 152 5.48 -4.45 11.80
C GLY A 152 5.54 -5.93 12.18
N ILE A 153 5.43 -6.82 11.20
CA ILE A 153 5.55 -8.27 11.41
C ILE A 153 6.95 -8.64 11.92
N ALA A 154 8.02 -8.07 11.34
CA ALA A 154 9.39 -8.30 11.78
C ALA A 154 9.62 -7.91 13.25
N VAL A 155 9.10 -6.75 13.67
CA VAL A 155 9.14 -6.30 15.08
C VAL A 155 8.39 -7.28 15.99
N VAL A 156 7.24 -7.80 15.56
CA VAL A 156 6.50 -8.84 16.32
C VAL A 156 7.32 -10.14 16.42
N PHE A 157 7.98 -10.59 15.36
CA PHE A 157 8.88 -11.76 15.41
C PHE A 157 10.06 -11.54 16.37
N ALA A 158 10.68 -10.37 16.33
CA ALA A 158 11.72 -9.99 17.28
C ALA A 158 11.23 -10.04 18.73
N LEU A 159 10.02 -9.54 19.00
CA LEU A 159 9.38 -9.60 20.32
C LEU A 159 9.10 -11.04 20.76
N ILE A 160 8.53 -11.87 19.88
CA ILE A 160 8.27 -13.30 20.14
C ILE A 160 9.58 -14.02 20.49
N ARG A 161 10.67 -13.76 19.75
CA ARG A 161 12.00 -14.34 20.05
C ARG A 161 12.53 -13.86 21.39
N GLY A 162 12.30 -12.60 21.76
CA GLY A 162 12.67 -12.06 23.07
C GLY A 162 12.00 -12.79 24.24
N PHE A 163 10.77 -13.28 24.05
CA PHE A 163 10.09 -14.10 25.05
C PHE A 163 10.45 -15.59 24.99
N ALA A 164 10.64 -16.14 23.79
CA ALA A 164 10.83 -17.57 23.58
C ALA A 164 12.28 -18.06 23.81
N ARG A 165 13.28 -17.20 23.59
CA ARG A 165 14.69 -17.55 23.76
C ARG A 165 15.13 -17.31 25.21
N HIS A 166 15.74 -18.31 25.83
CA HIS A 166 16.32 -18.18 27.17
C HIS A 166 17.80 -17.74 27.09
N THR A 167 18.18 -16.72 27.86
CA THR A 167 19.57 -16.24 28.03
C THR A 167 20.26 -15.82 26.71
N SER A 168 19.49 -15.46 25.68
CA SER A 168 20.00 -14.98 24.40
C SER A 168 20.23 -13.47 24.44
N ALA A 169 21.41 -13.00 24.00
CA ALA A 169 21.69 -11.58 23.83
C ALA A 169 21.11 -11.00 22.51
N THR A 170 20.62 -11.87 21.64
CA THR A 170 20.22 -11.56 20.25
C THR A 170 18.77 -11.95 19.97
N ILE A 171 18.15 -11.25 19.01
CA ILE A 171 16.74 -11.39 18.62
C ILE A 171 16.53 -11.69 17.13
N GLY A 172 17.57 -12.22 16.47
CA GLY A 172 17.58 -12.55 15.04
C GLY A 172 18.15 -11.40 14.19
N ASN A 173 17.70 -11.28 12.94
CA ASN A 173 18.25 -10.31 11.99
C ASN A 173 17.13 -9.61 11.23
N PHE A 174 17.04 -8.28 11.37
CA PHE A 174 15.98 -7.48 10.76
C PHE A 174 15.91 -7.63 9.24
N TRP A 175 17.08 -7.64 8.57
CA TRP A 175 17.14 -7.77 7.11
C TRP A 175 16.65 -9.13 6.62
N VAL A 176 16.86 -10.18 7.40
CA VAL A 176 16.32 -11.51 7.12
C VAL A 176 14.82 -11.51 7.32
N ASP A 177 14.34 -10.97 8.45
CA ASP A 177 12.91 -10.95 8.80
C ASP A 177 12.08 -10.17 7.77
N ILE A 178 12.53 -8.98 7.39
CA ILE A 178 11.81 -8.15 6.41
C ILE A 178 11.79 -8.83 5.04
N THR A 179 12.92 -9.38 4.59
CA THR A 179 13.02 -10.04 3.28
C THR A 179 12.11 -11.27 3.21
N ARG A 180 12.16 -12.14 4.23
CA ARG A 180 11.36 -13.37 4.27
C ARG A 180 9.88 -13.06 4.42
N THR A 181 9.53 -12.08 5.24
CA THR A 181 8.14 -11.66 5.40
C THR A 181 7.58 -11.13 4.08
N THR A 182 8.31 -10.26 3.40
CA THR A 182 7.87 -9.73 2.10
C THR A 182 7.80 -10.83 1.04
N LEU A 183 8.85 -11.64 0.88
CA LEU A 183 8.97 -12.61 -0.22
C LEU A 183 8.10 -13.85 -0.04
N TYR A 184 7.99 -14.37 1.19
CA TYR A 184 7.34 -15.66 1.46
C TYR A 184 5.95 -15.53 2.06
N VAL A 185 5.58 -14.38 2.63
CA VAL A 185 4.25 -14.17 3.24
C VAL A 185 3.44 -13.18 2.42
N LEU A 186 3.89 -11.93 2.32
CA LEU A 186 3.08 -10.87 1.74
C LEU A 186 2.94 -11.01 0.22
N LEU A 187 4.03 -11.29 -0.49
CA LEU A 187 4.02 -11.37 -1.96
C LEU A 187 3.14 -12.53 -2.49
N PRO A 188 3.22 -13.77 -1.97
CA PRO A 188 2.37 -14.84 -2.46
C PRO A 188 0.89 -14.59 -2.16
N LEU A 189 0.58 -14.08 -0.96
CA LEU A 189 -0.80 -13.75 -0.58
C LEU A 189 -1.35 -12.61 -1.44
N SER A 190 -0.58 -11.55 -1.66
CA SER A 190 -1.02 -10.41 -2.46
C SER A 190 -1.25 -10.78 -3.92
N VAL A 191 -0.41 -11.64 -4.51
CA VAL A 191 -0.59 -12.12 -5.89
C VAL A 191 -1.89 -12.93 -6.00
N ILE A 192 -2.14 -13.86 -5.08
CA ILE A 192 -3.38 -14.65 -5.08
C ILE A 192 -4.59 -13.73 -4.93
N THR A 193 -4.57 -12.82 -3.96
CA THR A 193 -5.69 -11.88 -3.73
C THR A 193 -5.89 -10.94 -4.92
N ALA A 194 -4.81 -10.42 -5.52
CA ALA A 194 -4.90 -9.54 -6.68
C ALA A 194 -5.54 -10.26 -7.87
N LEU A 195 -5.16 -11.51 -8.16
CA LEU A 195 -5.77 -12.30 -9.24
C LEU A 195 -7.26 -12.57 -8.98
N LEU A 196 -7.64 -12.84 -7.73
CA LEU A 196 -9.04 -12.98 -7.35
C LEU A 196 -9.79 -11.66 -7.58
N LEU A 197 -9.25 -10.53 -7.13
CA LEU A 197 -9.88 -9.22 -7.34
C LEU A 197 -10.02 -8.86 -8.82
N VAL A 198 -8.99 -9.10 -9.63
CA VAL A 198 -9.03 -8.89 -11.09
C VAL A 198 -10.09 -9.78 -11.73
N SER A 199 -10.24 -11.03 -11.27
CA SER A 199 -11.32 -11.91 -11.75
C SER A 199 -12.72 -11.42 -11.41
N GLN A 200 -12.86 -10.58 -10.38
CA GLN A 200 -14.12 -9.95 -9.98
C GLN A 200 -14.31 -8.55 -10.59
N GLY A 201 -13.43 -8.11 -11.51
CA GLY A 201 -13.57 -6.85 -12.24
C GLY A 201 -12.77 -5.68 -11.69
N VAL A 202 -11.85 -5.89 -10.74
CA VAL A 202 -10.89 -4.85 -10.34
C VAL A 202 -9.92 -4.57 -11.47
N ILE A 203 -9.64 -3.29 -11.69
CA ILE A 203 -8.83 -2.81 -12.81
C ILE A 203 -7.33 -3.08 -12.56
N GLN A 204 -6.62 -3.61 -13.57
CA GLN A 204 -5.18 -3.84 -13.54
C GLN A 204 -4.57 -3.64 -14.94
N ASN A 205 -4.31 -2.39 -15.34
CA ASN A 205 -3.70 -2.05 -16.63
C ASN A 205 -2.83 -0.77 -16.52
N PHE A 206 -2.32 -0.28 -17.66
CA PHE A 206 -1.54 0.97 -17.76
C PHE A 206 -2.11 1.93 -18.80
N ASP A 207 -3.39 1.79 -19.13
CA ASP A 207 -4.08 2.62 -20.13
C ASP A 207 -4.23 4.05 -19.60
N GLY A 208 -4.23 5.03 -20.51
CA GLY A 208 -4.69 6.37 -20.18
C GLY A 208 -6.17 6.39 -19.80
N TYR A 209 -6.61 7.48 -19.18
CA TYR A 209 -8.01 7.62 -18.76
C TYR A 209 -8.94 7.52 -19.96
N LYS A 210 -10.08 6.85 -19.76
CA LYS A 210 -11.04 6.58 -20.85
C LYS A 210 -12.31 7.38 -20.62
N ASP A 211 -12.77 8.04 -21.69
CA ASP A 211 -14.07 8.70 -21.68
C ASP A 211 -15.17 7.71 -22.06
N ALA A 212 -16.07 7.47 -21.12
CA ALA A 212 -17.27 6.65 -21.33
C ALA A 212 -18.46 7.55 -21.67
N ASN A 213 -19.21 7.19 -22.71
CA ASN A 213 -20.46 7.87 -23.06
C ASN A 213 -21.56 7.47 -22.07
N LEU A 214 -22.23 8.47 -21.49
CA LEU A 214 -23.32 8.27 -20.56
C LEU A 214 -24.62 7.99 -21.31
N VAL A 215 -25.43 7.07 -20.78
CA VAL A 215 -26.77 6.75 -21.32
C VAL A 215 -27.73 7.93 -21.13
N THR A 216 -27.55 8.70 -20.07
CA THR A 216 -28.30 9.93 -19.81
C THR A 216 -27.31 11.02 -19.46
N ALA A 217 -27.50 12.19 -20.08
CA ALA A 217 -26.65 13.33 -19.78
C ALA A 217 -26.85 13.79 -18.33
N VAL A 218 -25.75 14.11 -17.66
CA VAL A 218 -25.78 14.62 -16.30
C VAL A 218 -25.66 16.14 -16.37
N GLU A 219 -26.62 16.82 -15.75
CA GLU A 219 -26.58 18.26 -15.56
C GLU A 219 -25.93 18.56 -14.21
N TYR A 220 -24.89 19.39 -14.21
CA TYR A 220 -24.24 19.87 -12.99
C TYR A 220 -24.00 21.37 -13.12
N THR A 221 -24.00 22.07 -12.00
CA THR A 221 -23.76 23.51 -11.96
C THR A 221 -22.30 23.77 -11.65
N GLN A 222 -21.61 24.51 -12.51
CA GLN A 222 -20.22 24.91 -12.31
C GLN A 222 -20.16 26.43 -12.11
N PRO A 223 -19.33 26.95 -11.19
CA PRO A 223 -19.07 28.39 -11.14
C PRO A 223 -18.49 28.86 -12.47
N LYS A 224 -19.11 29.88 -13.07
CA LYS A 224 -18.57 30.55 -14.25
C LYS A 224 -17.22 31.15 -13.89
N VAL A 225 -16.18 30.80 -14.63
CA VAL A 225 -14.84 31.35 -14.43
C VAL A 225 -14.53 32.43 -15.46
N ASP A 226 -13.79 33.46 -15.06
CA ASP A 226 -13.28 34.50 -15.96
C ASP A 226 -12.04 34.02 -16.74
N ALA A 227 -11.46 34.89 -17.57
CA ALA A 227 -10.27 34.58 -18.37
C ALA A 227 -9.02 34.26 -17.52
N ALA A 228 -9.03 34.57 -16.22
CA ALA A 228 -7.99 34.27 -15.25
C ALA A 228 -8.31 33.03 -14.39
N GLY A 229 -9.42 32.34 -14.66
CA GLY A 229 -9.85 31.15 -13.94
C GLY A 229 -10.52 31.43 -12.58
N GLN A 230 -10.87 32.68 -12.27
CA GLN A 230 -11.53 33.05 -11.03
C GLN A 230 -13.06 33.00 -11.16
N PRO A 231 -13.81 32.56 -10.13
CA PRO A 231 -15.26 32.55 -10.17
C PRO A 231 -15.82 33.97 -10.37
N VAL A 232 -16.60 34.17 -11.42
CA VAL A 232 -17.34 35.42 -11.65
C VAL A 232 -18.36 35.57 -10.53
N LEU A 233 -18.25 36.64 -9.77
CA LEU A 233 -19.16 36.92 -8.66
C LEU A 233 -20.36 37.74 -9.14
N ASP A 234 -21.54 37.44 -8.58
CA ASP A 234 -22.74 38.25 -8.74
C ASP A 234 -22.63 39.57 -7.94
N PRO A 235 -23.55 40.53 -8.12
CA PRO A 235 -23.56 41.79 -7.37
C PRO A 235 -23.67 41.62 -5.84
N GLN A 236 -23.95 40.42 -5.34
CA GLN A 236 -24.06 40.04 -3.94
C GLN A 236 -22.83 39.28 -3.43
N GLY A 237 -21.79 39.12 -4.25
CA GLY A 237 -20.53 38.47 -3.91
C GLY A 237 -20.57 36.94 -3.92
N LYS A 238 -21.60 36.31 -4.51
CA LYS A 238 -21.68 34.86 -4.68
C LYS A 238 -21.23 34.44 -6.09
N PRO A 239 -20.62 33.25 -6.25
CA PRO A 239 -20.24 32.75 -7.57
C PRO A 239 -21.46 32.57 -8.48
N VAL A 240 -21.45 33.19 -9.65
CA VAL A 240 -22.42 32.94 -10.72
C VAL A 240 -22.22 31.50 -11.20
N THR A 241 -23.24 30.67 -11.11
CA THR A 241 -23.19 29.28 -11.55
C THR A 241 -23.83 29.12 -12.92
N GLU A 242 -23.22 28.32 -13.79
CA GLU A 242 -23.75 27.94 -15.10
C GLU A 242 -24.12 26.45 -15.09
N ALA A 243 -25.30 26.14 -15.62
CA ALA A 243 -25.75 24.76 -15.80
C ALA A 243 -24.99 24.14 -16.99
N MET A 244 -24.14 23.17 -16.70
CA MET A 244 -23.36 22.42 -17.66
C MET A 244 -23.97 21.03 -17.81
N ARG A 245 -24.01 20.54 -19.05
CA ARG A 245 -24.50 19.21 -19.39
C ARG A 245 -23.33 18.40 -19.93
N THR A 246 -22.99 17.30 -19.25
CA THR A 246 -21.99 16.34 -19.78
C THR A 246 -22.68 15.08 -20.30
N THR A 247 -22.23 14.62 -21.45
CA THR A 247 -22.61 13.32 -22.04
C THR A 247 -21.52 12.27 -21.85
N THR A 248 -20.39 12.63 -21.22
CA THR A 248 -19.21 11.78 -21.05
C THR A 248 -18.72 11.80 -19.60
N GLN A 249 -18.14 10.68 -19.17
CA GLN A 249 -17.47 10.53 -17.88
C GLN A 249 -16.07 9.97 -18.10
N THR A 250 -15.06 10.67 -17.61
CA THR A 250 -13.67 10.21 -17.61
C THR A 250 -13.48 9.21 -16.48
N LEU A 251 -12.99 8.02 -16.82
CA LEU A 251 -12.72 6.92 -15.90
C LEU A 251 -11.21 6.77 -15.72
N ALA A 252 -10.76 6.74 -14.46
CA ALA A 252 -9.42 6.33 -14.12
C ALA A 252 -9.23 4.84 -14.44
N MET A 253 -8.12 4.51 -15.09
CA MET A 253 -7.81 3.17 -15.60
C MET A 253 -6.65 2.52 -14.85
#